data_AF-A0AAW0LFK7-F1
#
_entry.id   AF-A0AAW0LFK7-F1
#
_cell.length_a   1.000
_cell.length_b   1.000
_cell.length_c   1.000
_cell.angle_alpha   90.00
_cell.angle_beta   90.00
_cell.angle_gamma   90.00
#
_symmetry.space_group_name_H-M   'P 1'
#
loop_
_entity.id
_entity.type
_entity.pdbx_description
1 polymer ?
#
loop_
_entity_poly.entity_id
_entity_poly.type
_entity_poly.pdbx_seq_one_letter_code
_entity_poly.pdbx_strand_id
1 'polypeptide(L)'
;MSLGSNVDRGTSILKIMLLQDKLVESSSKINIHSAPPLNIAAYSIMMHHMDQNERMPFEGISAPTKHLLEQNAQVFNQIAANLSAYKLEDNINLFCRTRTNISAILNEYVDTLIYLNFNINSIVSCPD
;
A
#
# COMPACT_ATOMS: atom_id res chain seq x y z
N MET A 1 -28.29 18.14 -31.58
CA MET A 1 -27.59 16.97 -32.15
C MET A 1 -26.19 17.44 -32.51
N SER A 2 -25.06 16.88 -32.06
CA SER A 2 -24.74 15.57 -31.50
C SER A 2 -23.62 15.71 -30.45
N LEU A 3 -23.61 14.77 -29.49
CA LEU A 3 -22.56 14.46 -28.52
C LEU A 3 -21.19 14.26 -29.18
N GLY A 4 -20.13 14.69 -28.51
CA GLY A 4 -18.80 14.11 -28.62
C GLY A 4 -17.99 14.44 -27.37
N SER A 5 -17.17 13.57 -26.77
CA SER A 5 -17.05 12.11 -26.81
C SER A 5 -16.16 11.76 -25.61
N ASN A 6 -16.62 10.84 -24.76
CA ASN A 6 -15.87 10.29 -23.62
C ASN A 6 -14.70 9.45 -24.16
N VAL A 7 -13.53 10.04 -24.37
CA VAL A 7 -12.29 9.32 -24.71
C VAL A 7 -11.16 9.88 -23.86
N ASP A 8 -11.08 9.40 -22.62
CA ASP A 8 -9.88 9.63 -21.78
C ASP A 8 -9.64 8.47 -20.79
N ARG A 9 -10.70 7.76 -20.38
CA ARG A 9 -10.58 6.64 -19.44
C ARG A 9 -10.11 5.31 -20.06
N GLY A 10 -10.33 5.09 -21.36
CA GLY A 10 -9.93 3.86 -22.06
C GLY A 10 -8.42 3.80 -22.35
N THR A 11 -7.76 4.95 -22.48
CA THR A 11 -6.37 5.05 -22.93
C THR A 11 -5.36 4.62 -21.85
N SER A 12 -5.69 4.84 -20.57
CA SER A 12 -4.80 4.50 -19.45
C SER A 12 -4.76 3.00 -19.15
N ILE A 13 -5.89 2.30 -19.30
CA ILE A 13 -5.96 0.84 -19.10
C ILE A 13 -5.21 0.11 -20.21
N LEU A 14 -5.43 0.52 -21.48
CA LEU A 14 -4.67 -0.01 -22.62
C LEU A 14 -3.17 0.27 -22.49
N LYS A 15 -2.76 1.41 -21.92
CA LYS A 15 -1.35 1.70 -21.62
C LYS A 15 -0.75 0.74 -20.60
N ILE A 16 -1.47 0.40 -19.52
CA ILE A 16 -0.96 -0.54 -18.50
C ILE A 16 -0.83 -1.95 -19.08
N MET A 17 -1.82 -2.40 -19.86
CA MET A 17 -1.77 -3.71 -20.53
C MET A 17 -0.65 -3.77 -21.58
N LEU A 18 -0.48 -2.72 -22.39
CA LEU A 18 0.62 -2.63 -23.38
C LEU A 18 2.00 -2.56 -22.73
N LEU A 19 2.13 -1.93 -21.55
CA LEU A 19 3.39 -1.91 -20.79
C LEU A 19 3.76 -3.29 -20.26
N GLN A 20 2.77 -4.12 -19.90
CA GLN A 20 3.02 -5.52 -19.50
C GLN A 20 3.43 -6.38 -20.70
N ASP A 21 2.79 -6.21 -21.85
CA ASP A 21 3.15 -6.94 -23.07
C ASP A 21 4.55 -6.55 -23.60
N LYS A 22 4.91 -5.26 -23.53
CA LYS A 22 6.24 -4.76 -23.93
C LYS A 22 7.37 -5.24 -23.01
N LEU A 23 7.08 -5.51 -21.74
CA LEU A 23 8.05 -6.05 -20.78
C LEU A 23 8.38 -7.52 -21.09
N VAL A 24 7.39 -8.29 -21.55
CA VAL A 24 7.56 -9.70 -21.94
C VAL A 24 8.34 -9.86 -23.26
N GLU A 25 8.24 -8.88 -24.16
CA GLU A 25 8.86 -8.93 -25.50
C GLU A 25 10.33 -8.46 -25.53
N SER A 26 10.81 -7.72 -24.52
CA SER A 26 12.13 -7.06 -24.55
C SER A 26 13.31 -7.88 -23.97
N SER A 27 13.10 -9.15 -23.63
CA SER A 27 14.18 -10.03 -23.17
C SER A 27 15.00 -10.60 -24.34
N SER A 28 15.75 -9.74 -25.05
CA SER A 28 16.90 -10.20 -25.84
C SER A 28 17.97 -9.10 -26.03
N LYS A 29 19.06 -9.26 -25.26
CA LYS A 29 20.48 -8.97 -25.58
C LYS A 29 20.86 -7.59 -26.15
N ILE A 30 21.54 -6.72 -25.35
CA ILE A 30 22.83 -6.02 -25.63
C ILE A 30 23.24 -5.12 -24.42
N ASN A 31 24.35 -5.39 -23.73
CA ASN A 31 25.65 -4.68 -23.72
C ASN A 31 25.69 -3.19 -23.27
N ILE A 32 26.20 -2.99 -22.04
CA ILE A 32 26.99 -1.89 -21.43
C ILE A 32 26.59 -0.42 -21.72
N HIS A 33 26.03 0.29 -20.73
CA HIS A 33 26.76 1.27 -19.89
C HIS A 33 25.93 1.66 -18.64
N SER A 34 26.62 2.06 -17.58
CA SER A 34 26.25 2.07 -16.17
C SER A 34 24.93 2.78 -15.77
N ALA A 35 24.06 2.06 -15.07
CA ALA A 35 23.20 2.58 -14.00
C ALA A 35 23.15 1.53 -12.86
N PRO A 36 23.19 1.93 -11.57
CA PRO A 36 23.15 0.97 -10.47
C PRO A 36 21.87 0.11 -10.57
N PRO A 37 21.96 -1.21 -10.38
CA PRO A 37 20.79 -2.07 -10.47
C PRO A 37 19.78 -1.63 -9.40
N LEU A 38 18.63 -1.11 -9.84
CA LEU A 38 17.48 -0.92 -8.98
C LEU A 38 17.17 -2.31 -8.39
N ASN A 39 17.37 -2.44 -7.09
CA ASN A 39 17.45 -3.70 -6.38
C ASN A 39 16.08 -4.40 -6.35
N ILE A 40 15.70 -5.06 -7.44
CA ILE A 40 14.52 -5.95 -7.52
C ILE A 40 14.69 -7.15 -6.59
N ALA A 41 15.94 -7.49 -6.22
CA ALA A 41 16.22 -8.47 -5.19
C ALA A 41 15.83 -7.97 -3.79
N ALA A 42 15.82 -6.67 -3.48
CA ALA A 42 15.37 -6.17 -2.18
C ALA A 42 13.86 -6.40 -1.98
N TYR A 43 13.04 -6.14 -3.00
CA TYR A 43 11.61 -6.43 -2.94
C TYR A 43 11.35 -7.94 -2.87
N SER A 44 12.12 -8.75 -3.62
CA SER A 44 12.00 -10.22 -3.61
C SER A 44 12.49 -10.85 -2.30
N ILE A 45 13.54 -10.30 -1.69
CA ILE A 45 14.06 -10.70 -0.37
C ILE A 45 13.07 -10.34 0.73
N MET A 46 12.42 -9.17 0.65
CA MET A 46 11.37 -8.81 1.62
C MET A 46 10.16 -9.76 1.54
N MET A 47 9.77 -10.18 0.33
CA MET A 47 8.66 -11.12 0.14
C MET A 47 9.01 -12.54 0.60
N HIS A 48 10.25 -13.00 0.39
CA HIS A 48 10.70 -14.33 0.83
C HIS A 48 11.04 -14.40 2.33
N HIS A 49 11.37 -13.29 2.98
CA HIS A 49 11.66 -13.25 4.42
C HIS A 49 10.41 -13.28 5.30
N MET A 50 9.21 -13.03 4.73
CA MET A 50 7.96 -13.12 5.50
C MET A 50 7.52 -14.55 5.83
N ASP A 51 8.07 -15.56 5.14
CA ASP A 51 7.60 -16.94 5.26
C ASP A 51 8.37 -17.78 6.31
N GLN A 52 9.47 -17.24 6.86
CA GLN A 52 10.39 -17.97 7.74
C GLN A 52 10.66 -17.29 9.09
N ASN A 53 10.12 -16.09 9.33
CA ASN A 53 10.22 -15.50 10.65
C ASN A 53 9.09 -16.08 11.50
N GLU A 54 9.47 -16.79 12.57
CA GLU A 54 8.64 -16.88 13.77
C GLU A 54 7.92 -15.55 13.94
N ARG A 55 6.60 -15.60 14.04
CA ARG A 55 5.72 -14.45 14.24
C ARG A 55 6.13 -13.79 15.54
N MET A 56 7.21 -13.02 15.51
CA MET A 56 7.65 -12.18 16.61
C MET A 56 6.42 -11.33 16.89
N PRO A 57 5.81 -11.44 18.08
CA PRO A 57 4.67 -10.63 18.40
C PRO A 57 5.13 -9.19 18.18
N PHE A 58 4.45 -8.50 17.27
CA PHE A 58 4.77 -7.12 16.95
C PHE A 58 4.51 -6.31 18.23
N GLU A 59 5.54 -6.10 19.04
CA GLU A 59 5.44 -5.68 20.44
C GLU A 59 5.16 -4.17 20.60
N GLY A 60 4.97 -3.46 19.49
CA GLY A 60 4.65 -2.02 19.46
C GLY A 60 3.34 -1.63 18.75
N ILE A 61 2.57 -2.61 18.24
CA ILE A 61 1.27 -2.33 17.60
C ILE A 61 0.18 -2.65 18.60
N SER A 62 -0.73 -1.68 18.80
CA SER A 62 -1.91 -1.89 19.61
C SER A 62 -2.83 -2.95 18.99
N ALA A 63 -3.58 -3.67 19.84
CA ALA A 63 -4.56 -4.66 19.36
C ALA A 63 -5.59 -4.06 18.37
N PRO A 64 -6.12 -2.83 18.57
CA PRO A 64 -6.97 -2.16 17.58
C PRO A 64 -6.28 -1.94 16.23
N THR A 65 -5.07 -1.38 16.22
CA THR A 65 -4.31 -1.19 14.98
C THR A 65 -4.07 -2.52 14.27
N LYS A 66 -3.71 -3.58 15.00
CA LYS A 66 -3.54 -4.93 14.43
C LYS A 66 -4.81 -5.42 13.74
N HIS A 67 -5.96 -5.29 14.39
CA HIS A 67 -7.24 -5.72 13.82
C HIS A 67 -7.62 -4.92 12.56
N LEU A 68 -7.32 -3.62 12.52
CA LEU A 68 -7.55 -2.79 11.33
C LEU A 68 -6.62 -3.18 10.17
N LEU A 69 -5.38 -3.56 10.45
CA LEU A 69 -4.43 -4.08 9.46
C LEU A 69 -4.88 -5.42 8.88
N GLU A 70 -5.33 -6.34 9.73
CA GLU A 70 -5.87 -7.64 9.31
C GLU A 70 -7.12 -7.46 8.43
N GLN A 71 -8.03 -6.55 8.80
CA GLN A 71 -9.18 -6.19 7.96
C GLN A 71 -8.75 -5.61 6.62
N ASN A 72 -7.76 -4.70 6.58
CA ASN A 72 -7.28 -4.14 5.33
C ASN A 72 -6.72 -5.22 4.40
N ALA A 73 -5.94 -6.18 4.93
CA ALA A 73 -5.43 -7.30 4.15
C ALA A 73 -6.56 -8.12 3.49
N GLN A 74 -7.61 -8.42 4.24
CA GLN A 74 -8.79 -9.13 3.70
C GLN A 74 -9.51 -8.31 2.63
N VAL A 75 -9.73 -7.01 2.90
CA VAL A 75 -10.41 -6.11 1.94
C VAL A 75 -9.59 -5.96 0.65
N PHE A 76 -8.26 -5.89 0.73
CA PHE A 76 -7.40 -5.84 -0.46
C PHE A 76 -7.49 -7.12 -1.29
N ASN A 77 -7.54 -8.29 -0.66
CA ASN A 77 -7.77 -9.54 -1.38
C ASN A 77 -9.12 -9.52 -2.11
N GLN A 78 -10.16 -8.95 -1.49
CA GLN A 78 -11.46 -8.83 -2.13
C GLN A 78 -11.46 -7.81 -3.26
N ILE A 79 -10.76 -6.68 -3.11
CA ILE A 79 -10.56 -5.71 -4.19
C ILE A 79 -9.89 -6.39 -5.39
N ALA A 80 -8.82 -7.14 -5.16
CA ALA A 80 -8.11 -7.87 -6.22
C ALA A 80 -9.04 -8.89 -6.92
N ALA A 81 -9.84 -9.64 -6.16
CA ALA A 81 -10.82 -10.57 -6.72
C ALA A 81 -11.87 -9.85 -7.58
N ASN A 82 -12.42 -8.73 -7.09
CA ASN A 82 -13.40 -7.93 -7.84
C ASN A 82 -12.81 -7.33 -9.12
N LEU A 83 -11.55 -6.89 -9.09
CA LEU A 83 -10.84 -6.42 -10.28
C LEU A 83 -10.72 -7.53 -11.33
N SER A 84 -10.35 -8.74 -10.91
CA SER A 84 -10.27 -9.90 -11.82
C SER A 84 -11.63 -10.31 -12.41
N ALA A 85 -12.72 -10.01 -11.69
CA ALA A 85 -14.09 -10.26 -12.12
C ALA A 85 -14.74 -9.07 -12.84
N TYR A 86 -13.99 -7.98 -13.11
CA TYR A 86 -14.49 -6.75 -13.72
C TYR A 86 -15.63 -6.06 -12.95
N LYS A 87 -15.72 -6.27 -11.63
CA LYS A 87 -16.74 -5.68 -10.73
C LYS A 87 -16.21 -4.42 -10.05
N LEU A 88 -16.02 -3.35 -10.83
CA LEU A 88 -15.39 -2.13 -10.31
C LEU A 88 -16.27 -1.37 -9.30
N GLU A 89 -17.59 -1.37 -9.48
CA GLU A 89 -18.52 -0.67 -8.59
C GLU A 89 -18.49 -1.26 -7.17
N ASP A 90 -18.34 -2.58 -7.06
CA ASP A 90 -18.23 -3.29 -5.78
C ASP A 90 -17.00 -2.85 -4.96
N ASN A 91 -15.98 -2.28 -5.61
CA ASN A 91 -14.77 -1.81 -4.93
C ASN A 91 -14.92 -0.42 -4.27
N ILE A 92 -15.93 0.36 -4.63
CA ILE A 92 -16.07 1.75 -4.11
C ILE A 92 -16.17 1.74 -2.59
N ASN A 93 -17.06 0.91 -2.04
CA ASN A 93 -17.22 0.79 -0.58
C ASN A 93 -15.97 0.18 0.07
N LEU A 94 -15.34 -0.81 -0.57
CA LEU A 94 -14.12 -1.44 -0.08
C LEU A 94 -12.97 -0.42 0.06
N PHE A 95 -12.76 0.43 -0.94
CA PHE A 95 -11.79 1.52 -0.85
C PHE A 95 -12.10 2.51 0.27
N CYS A 96 -13.38 2.88 0.44
CA CYS A 96 -13.80 3.75 1.54
C CYS A 96 -13.50 3.12 2.91
N ARG A 97 -13.78 1.82 3.07
CA ARG A 97 -13.48 1.08 4.31
C ARG A 97 -11.99 1.07 4.60
N THR A 98 -11.16 0.71 3.62
CA THR A 98 -9.70 0.72 3.78
C THR A 98 -9.18 2.11 4.12
N ARG A 99 -9.69 3.16 3.47
CA ARG A 99 -9.33 4.55 3.77
C ARG A 99 -9.63 4.89 5.23
N THR A 100 -10.84 4.57 5.71
CA THR A 100 -11.24 4.80 7.10
C THR A 100 -10.34 4.06 8.10
N ASN A 101 -10.01 2.80 7.82
CA ASN A 101 -9.11 2.02 8.66
C ASN A 101 -7.71 2.65 8.73
N ILE A 102 -7.16 3.07 7.59
CA ILE A 102 -5.86 3.76 7.54
C ILE A 102 -5.91 5.06 8.34
N SER A 103 -6.95 5.87 8.18
CA SER A 103 -7.12 7.10 8.96
C SER A 103 -7.17 6.82 10.46
N ALA A 104 -7.89 5.77 10.89
CA ALA A 104 -7.97 5.40 12.30
C ALA A 104 -6.60 4.99 12.87
N ILE A 105 -5.83 4.17 12.12
CA ILE A 105 -4.47 3.79 12.51
C ILE A 105 -3.58 5.03 12.66
N LEU A 106 -3.58 5.92 11.66
CA LEU A 106 -2.74 7.12 11.69
C LEU A 106 -3.10 8.04 12.86
N ASN A 107 -4.39 8.21 13.14
CA ASN A 107 -4.84 9.01 14.28
C ASN A 107 -4.35 8.45 15.61
N GLU A 108 -4.40 7.13 15.79
CA GLU A 108 -3.91 6.48 17.02
C GLU A 108 -2.41 6.77 17.27
N TYR A 109 -1.59 6.74 16.21
CA TYR A 109 -0.17 7.10 16.32
C TYR A 109 0.04 8.60 16.59
N VAL A 110 -0.72 9.47 15.92
CA VAL A 110 -0.65 10.93 16.15
C VAL A 110 -1.02 11.27 17.59
N ASP A 111 -2.09 10.70 18.12
CA ASP A 111 -2.54 10.91 19.50
C ASP A 111 -1.47 10.45 20.51
N THR A 112 -0.87 9.29 20.26
CA THR A 112 0.23 8.76 21.09
C THR A 112 1.44 9.70 21.09
N LEU A 113 1.82 10.23 19.93
CA LEU A 113 2.94 11.17 19.81
C LEU A 113 2.66 12.51 20.52
N ILE A 114 1.43 13.03 20.41
CA ILE A 114 1.02 14.25 21.12
C ILE A 114 1.10 14.04 22.64
N TYR A 115 0.60 12.90 23.14
CA TYR A 115 0.64 12.58 24.56
C TYR A 115 2.08 12.50 25.09
N LEU A 116 2.98 11.83 24.38
CA LEU A 116 4.40 11.73 24.75
C LEU A 116 5.09 13.10 24.72
N ASN A 117 4.81 13.93 23.71
CA ASN A 117 5.38 15.27 23.58
C ASN A 117 4.95 16.17 24.76
N PHE A 118 3.66 16.14 25.11
CA PHE A 118 3.15 16.86 26.29
C PHE A 118 3.85 16.40 27.58
N ASN A 119 3.98 15.08 27.78
CA ASN A 119 4.57 14.52 28.99
C ASN A 119 6.06 14.88 29.14
N ILE A 120 6.84 14.82 28.05
CA ILE A 120 8.25 15.26 28.04
C ILE A 120 8.37 16.73 28.42
N ASN A 121 7.55 17.60 27.81
CA ASN A 121 7.60 19.04 28.12
C ASN A 121 7.20 19.34 29.58
N SER A 122 6.30 18.54 30.17
CA SER A 122 5.91 18.67 31.57
C SER A 122 7.04 18.27 32.53
N ILE A 123 7.83 17.25 32.21
CA ILE A 123 8.97 16.80 33.02
C ILE A 123 10.11 17.81 32.98
N VAL A 124 10.40 18.38 31.81
CA VAL A 124 11.47 19.39 31.62
C VAL A 124 11.13 20.73 32.31
N SER A 125 9.86 21.00 32.59
CA SER A 125 9.41 22.27 33.17
C SER A 125 9.36 22.30 34.71
N CYS A 126 9.78 21.24 35.42
CA CYS A 126 9.93 21.28 36.88
C CYS A 126 11.19 22.10 37.26
N PRO A 127 11.06 23.19 38.03
CA PRO A 127 12.23 23.96 38.49
C PRO A 127 12.98 23.19 39.60
N ASP A 128 14.32 23.20 39.53
CA ASP A 128 15.24 22.73 40.58
C ASP A 128 15.07 23.50 41.91
#